data_AF-A0A1A9AN76-F1
#
_entry.id   AF-A0A1A9AN76-F1
#
_cell.length_a   1.000
_cell.length_b   1.000
_cell.length_c   1.000
_cell.angle_alpha   90.00
_cell.angle_beta   90.00
_cell.angle_gamma   90.00
#
_symmetry.space_group_name_H-M   'P 1'
#
loop_
_entity.id
_entity.type
_entity.pdbx_description
1 polymer ?
#
loop_
_entity_poly.entity_id
_entity_poly.type
_entity_poly.pdbx_seq_one_letter_code
_entity_poly.pdbx_strand_id
1 'polypeptide(L)'
;MDNLEEPECFDEITDENLPSSIFDDDFTKSIELESLEDALFQNKQQDFVDTWSKKFTKTFLYYYNEKSKGWPKDIHNKRCRDFNYFADYITDLILQIGSKGEKGKKIDIPKEHIDSMKENLKLLFTKSDGFNCVRVENEYTTQLYIRKRLDDFCENKNHLIKCLNKNKGQCKNITKFINDKYKIFFNDKSCITDPNPMEKKFFNINEKCTFYDIPTTFSCKECNDYNVPNDIYTIPHCPRGNVSIFDDVDEYEHQYVDRTSSVEKIIEYVVYTCFTLLGITLFFLIIRKIIPLGNFLCNKIIKHKKIKNMNPYISEMPENLSYYEIQQTENFKYSIPYDQIKNNR
;
A
#
# COMPACT_ATOMS: atom_id res chain seq x y z
N MET A 1 -28.75 -17.52 -32.46
CA MET A 1 -29.22 -16.13 -32.35
C MET A 1 -28.36 -15.52 -31.26
N ASP A 2 -27.19 -15.05 -31.65
CA ASP A 2 -26.20 -14.52 -30.71
C ASP A 2 -26.64 -13.12 -30.32
N ASN A 3 -27.26 -12.99 -29.15
CA ASN A 3 -27.36 -11.70 -28.48
C ASN A 3 -25.95 -11.36 -27.99
N LEU A 4 -25.13 -10.83 -28.89
CA LEU A 4 -23.93 -10.08 -28.51
C LEU A 4 -24.43 -8.83 -27.82
N GLU A 5 -24.55 -8.88 -26.49
CA GLU A 5 -24.70 -7.68 -25.68
C GLU A 5 -23.60 -6.69 -26.10
N GLU A 6 -24.03 -5.52 -26.57
CA GLU A 6 -23.09 -4.48 -26.95
C GLU A 6 -22.29 -4.04 -25.71
N PRO A 7 -21.00 -3.72 -25.86
CA PRO A 7 -20.23 -3.20 -24.74
C PRO A 7 -20.85 -1.89 -24.25
N GLU A 8 -21.13 -1.82 -22.95
CA GLU A 8 -21.47 -0.57 -22.27
C GLU A 8 -20.28 0.38 -22.39
N CYS A 9 -20.48 1.56 -22.98
CA CYS A 9 -19.44 2.53 -23.22
C CYS A 9 -19.72 3.79 -22.41
N PHE A 10 -18.70 4.31 -21.75
CA PHE A 10 -18.80 5.48 -20.88
C PHE A 10 -18.27 6.74 -21.57
N ASP A 11 -18.92 7.88 -21.32
CA ASP A 11 -18.47 9.17 -21.83
C ASP A 11 -17.23 9.70 -21.09
N GLU A 12 -17.13 9.37 -19.79
CA GLU A 12 -16.00 9.66 -18.93
C GLU A 12 -15.24 8.38 -18.58
N ILE A 13 -13.92 8.39 -18.80
CA ILE A 13 -13.03 7.28 -18.47
C ILE A 13 -12.50 7.49 -17.05
N THR A 14 -13.10 6.78 -16.10
CA THR A 14 -12.58 6.61 -14.74
C THR A 14 -12.30 5.13 -14.49
N ASP A 15 -11.29 4.84 -13.67
CA ASP A 15 -10.87 3.46 -13.43
C ASP A 15 -12.03 2.58 -12.90
N GLU A 16 -12.88 3.13 -12.04
CA GLU A 16 -14.06 2.47 -11.45
C GLU A 16 -15.07 1.95 -12.49
N ASN A 17 -15.10 2.53 -13.69
CA ASN A 17 -16.08 2.23 -14.72
C ASN A 17 -15.55 1.18 -15.70
N LEU A 18 -14.30 0.76 -15.55
CA LEU A 18 -13.65 -0.11 -16.51
C LEU A 18 -13.89 -1.59 -16.17
N PRO A 19 -13.98 -2.48 -17.18
CA PRO A 19 -14.40 -3.87 -16.96
C PRO A 19 -13.55 -4.69 -16.00
N SER A 20 -12.24 -4.43 -15.93
CA SER A 20 -11.38 -5.13 -14.96
C SER A 20 -11.70 -4.70 -13.53
N SER A 21 -11.77 -3.39 -13.28
CA SER A 21 -12.11 -2.81 -11.97
C SER A 21 -13.51 -3.21 -11.51
N ILE A 22 -14.52 -3.16 -12.38
CA ILE A 22 -15.88 -3.59 -12.05
C ILE A 22 -15.89 -5.04 -11.54
N PHE A 23 -15.18 -5.95 -12.23
CA PHE A 23 -15.11 -7.34 -11.80
C PHE A 23 -14.33 -7.50 -10.50
N ASP A 24 -13.15 -6.88 -10.40
CA ASP A 24 -12.29 -6.99 -9.23
C ASP A 24 -13.03 -6.46 -7.98
N ASP A 25 -13.68 -5.31 -8.08
CA ASP A 25 -14.44 -4.70 -6.98
C ASP A 25 -15.64 -5.58 -6.60
N ASP A 26 -16.43 -6.06 -7.56
CA ASP A 26 -17.58 -6.94 -7.30
C ASP A 26 -17.13 -8.25 -6.61
N PHE A 27 -16.07 -8.88 -7.12
CA PHE A 27 -15.57 -10.14 -6.59
C PHE A 27 -14.92 -9.98 -5.22
N THR A 28 -13.97 -9.03 -5.07
CA THR A 28 -13.22 -8.82 -3.83
C THR A 28 -14.11 -8.37 -2.68
N LYS A 29 -15.11 -7.52 -2.96
CA LYS A 29 -16.14 -7.14 -1.99
C LYS A 29 -17.02 -8.32 -1.59
N SER A 30 -17.41 -9.16 -2.54
CA SER A 30 -18.25 -10.34 -2.28
C SER A 30 -17.56 -11.41 -1.42
N ILE A 31 -16.24 -11.51 -1.50
CA ILE A 31 -15.43 -12.37 -0.63
C ILE A 31 -14.96 -11.65 0.64
N GLU A 32 -15.26 -10.36 0.82
CA GLU A 32 -14.77 -9.52 1.93
C GLU A 32 -13.25 -9.60 2.07
N LEU A 33 -12.53 -9.37 0.95
CA LEU A 33 -11.08 -9.49 0.90
C LEU A 33 -10.38 -8.55 1.89
N GLU A 34 -10.85 -7.31 2.02
CA GLU A 34 -10.32 -6.32 2.97
C GLU A 34 -10.32 -6.86 4.42
N SER A 35 -11.35 -7.63 4.81
CA SER A 35 -11.38 -8.21 6.16
C SER A 35 -10.29 -9.26 6.40
N LEU A 36 -9.88 -9.97 5.35
CA LEU A 36 -8.75 -10.90 5.38
C LEU A 36 -7.41 -10.15 5.36
N GLU A 37 -7.28 -9.12 4.52
CA GLU A 37 -6.10 -8.25 4.48
C GLU A 37 -5.88 -7.58 5.85
N ASP A 38 -6.92 -7.06 6.49
CA ASP A 38 -6.88 -6.52 7.86
C ASP A 38 -6.41 -7.53 8.91
N ALA A 39 -6.65 -8.82 8.70
CA ALA A 39 -6.17 -9.86 9.61
C ALA A 39 -4.64 -10.00 9.58
N LEU A 40 -3.95 -9.48 8.55
CA LEU A 40 -2.50 -9.33 8.54
C LEU A 40 -1.97 -8.29 9.53
N PHE A 41 -2.80 -7.41 10.06
CA PHE A 41 -2.38 -6.42 11.06
C PHE A 41 -2.96 -6.70 12.45
N GLN A 42 -3.95 -7.57 12.52
CA GLN A 42 -4.63 -7.93 13.77
C GLN A 42 -4.13 -9.27 14.31
N ASN A 43 -4.25 -9.49 15.63
CA ASN A 43 -4.09 -10.82 16.25
C ASN A 43 -5.38 -11.64 16.07
N LYS A 44 -5.93 -11.66 14.85
CA LYS A 44 -7.12 -12.45 14.53
C LYS A 44 -6.76 -13.94 14.56
N GLN A 45 -7.63 -14.74 15.15
CA GLN A 45 -7.40 -16.16 15.44
C GLN A 45 -7.85 -17.06 14.29
N GLN A 46 -7.43 -18.33 14.32
CA GLN A 46 -7.77 -19.37 13.33
C GLN A 46 -9.26 -19.42 12.95
N ASP A 47 -10.15 -19.27 13.94
CA ASP A 47 -11.61 -19.29 13.73
C ASP A 47 -12.10 -18.26 12.71
N PHE A 48 -11.43 -17.10 12.64
CA PHE A 48 -11.73 -16.06 11.65
C PHE A 48 -11.41 -16.57 10.24
N VAL A 49 -10.20 -17.11 10.04
CA VAL A 49 -9.73 -17.62 8.74
C VAL A 49 -10.61 -18.77 8.27
N ASP A 50 -11.00 -19.67 9.16
CA ASP A 50 -11.89 -20.80 8.83
C ASP A 50 -13.28 -20.32 8.40
N THR A 51 -13.82 -19.33 9.10
CA THR A 51 -15.14 -18.73 8.76
C THR A 51 -15.08 -18.00 7.43
N TRP A 52 -14.03 -17.20 7.22
CA TRP A 52 -13.81 -16.48 5.96
C TRP A 52 -13.62 -17.45 4.79
N SER A 53 -12.84 -18.51 4.96
CA SER A 53 -12.55 -19.52 3.93
C SER A 53 -13.80 -20.25 3.44
N LYS A 54 -14.76 -20.52 4.35
CA LYS A 54 -16.08 -21.09 3.98
C LYS A 54 -16.88 -20.13 3.11
N LYS A 55 -16.88 -18.84 3.44
CA LYS A 55 -17.54 -17.80 2.65
C LYS A 55 -16.88 -17.65 1.28
N PHE A 56 -15.56 -17.54 1.25
CA PHE A 56 -14.78 -17.50 0.02
C PHE A 56 -15.11 -18.67 -0.89
N THR A 57 -15.10 -19.90 -0.37
CA THR A 57 -15.43 -21.11 -1.15
C THR A 57 -16.81 -21.02 -1.80
N LYS A 58 -17.83 -20.61 -1.03
CA LYS A 58 -19.20 -20.45 -1.54
C LYS A 58 -19.29 -19.37 -2.61
N THR A 59 -18.70 -18.20 -2.36
CA THR A 59 -18.70 -17.08 -3.31
C THR A 59 -17.93 -17.43 -4.58
N PHE A 60 -16.75 -18.03 -4.47
CA PHE A 60 -15.96 -18.48 -5.62
C PHE A 60 -16.78 -19.42 -6.49
N LEU A 61 -17.38 -20.46 -5.91
CA LEU A 61 -18.21 -21.42 -6.66
C LEU A 61 -19.43 -20.77 -7.32
N TYR A 62 -20.04 -19.77 -6.68
CA TYR A 62 -21.13 -19.00 -7.28
C TYR A 62 -20.65 -18.19 -8.49
N TYR A 63 -19.52 -17.48 -8.39
CA TYR A 63 -18.98 -16.74 -9.53
C TYR A 63 -18.56 -17.69 -10.67
N TYR A 64 -17.87 -18.77 -10.31
CA TYR A 64 -17.31 -19.74 -11.24
C TYR A 64 -18.38 -20.55 -11.99
N ASN A 65 -19.47 -20.95 -11.33
CA ASN A 65 -20.49 -21.80 -11.92
C ASN A 65 -21.74 -21.04 -12.38
N GLU A 66 -22.15 -19.98 -11.68
CA GLU A 66 -23.41 -19.29 -11.95
C GLU A 66 -23.20 -17.96 -12.70
N LYS A 67 -22.37 -17.04 -12.17
CA LYS A 67 -22.13 -15.76 -12.87
C LYS A 67 -21.43 -15.96 -14.21
N SER A 68 -20.52 -16.93 -14.31
CA SER A 68 -19.76 -17.20 -15.52
C SER A 68 -20.60 -17.57 -16.74
N LYS A 69 -21.82 -18.11 -16.53
CA LYS A 69 -22.80 -18.41 -17.60
C LYS A 69 -23.23 -17.15 -18.36
N GLY A 70 -23.24 -15.99 -17.70
CA GLY A 70 -23.58 -14.72 -18.31
C GLY A 70 -22.40 -14.00 -18.97
N TRP A 71 -21.18 -14.50 -18.81
CA TRP A 71 -20.01 -13.82 -19.35
C TRP A 71 -19.81 -14.09 -20.86
N PRO A 72 -19.42 -13.06 -21.63
CA PRO A 72 -18.98 -13.24 -23.01
C PRO A 72 -17.84 -14.26 -23.11
N LYS A 73 -17.86 -15.12 -24.13
CA LYS A 73 -16.84 -16.16 -24.29
C LYS A 73 -15.42 -15.59 -24.44
N ASP A 74 -15.26 -14.40 -25.02
CA ASP A 74 -13.96 -13.76 -25.21
C ASP A 74 -13.34 -13.29 -23.88
N ILE A 75 -14.13 -13.10 -22.81
CA ILE A 75 -13.60 -12.72 -21.49
C ILE A 75 -13.25 -13.93 -20.60
N HIS A 76 -13.68 -15.14 -20.94
CA HIS A 76 -13.46 -16.33 -20.10
C HIS A 76 -11.99 -16.57 -19.76
N ASN A 77 -11.10 -16.42 -20.74
CA ASN A 77 -9.66 -16.58 -20.51
C ASN A 77 -9.10 -15.53 -19.56
N LYS A 78 -9.60 -14.29 -19.59
CA LYS A 78 -9.21 -13.22 -18.66
C LYS A 78 -9.70 -13.54 -17.25
N ARG A 79 -10.99 -13.88 -17.09
CA ARG A 79 -11.56 -14.23 -15.79
C ARG A 79 -10.91 -15.47 -15.16
N CYS A 80 -10.48 -16.43 -15.97
CA CYS A 80 -9.68 -17.55 -15.49
C CYS A 80 -8.33 -17.10 -14.91
N ARG A 81 -7.65 -16.13 -15.54
CA ARG A 81 -6.40 -15.57 -15.00
C ARG A 81 -6.65 -14.75 -13.73
N ASP A 82 -7.76 -14.00 -13.66
CA ASP A 82 -8.15 -13.27 -12.46
C ASP A 82 -8.38 -14.22 -11.28
N PHE A 83 -9.13 -15.31 -11.48
CA PHE A 83 -9.34 -16.30 -10.43
C PHE A 83 -8.05 -16.97 -9.98
N ASN A 84 -7.15 -17.29 -10.92
CA ASN A 84 -5.84 -17.84 -10.56
C ASN A 84 -5.01 -16.86 -9.73
N TYR A 85 -4.97 -15.59 -10.14
CA TYR A 85 -4.30 -14.53 -9.40
C TYR A 85 -4.86 -14.40 -7.97
N PHE A 86 -6.19 -14.30 -7.81
CA PHE A 86 -6.80 -14.20 -6.48
C PHE A 86 -6.60 -15.47 -5.65
N ALA A 87 -6.62 -16.65 -6.27
CA ALA A 87 -6.31 -17.90 -5.59
C ALA A 87 -4.87 -17.92 -5.04
N ASP A 88 -3.88 -17.51 -5.83
CA ASP A 88 -2.49 -17.39 -5.38
C ASP A 88 -2.36 -16.34 -4.25
N TYR A 89 -3.01 -15.17 -4.41
CA TYR A 89 -2.98 -14.09 -3.43
C TYR A 89 -3.62 -14.46 -2.08
N ILE A 90 -4.80 -15.07 -2.10
CA ILE A 90 -5.52 -15.49 -0.89
C ILE A 90 -4.75 -16.60 -0.18
N THR A 91 -4.14 -17.52 -0.93
CA THR A 91 -3.27 -18.56 -0.37
C THR A 91 -2.13 -17.93 0.42
N ASP A 92 -1.46 -16.95 -0.18
CA ASP A 92 -0.37 -16.22 0.47
C ASP A 92 -0.85 -15.49 1.74
N LEU A 93 -1.96 -14.76 1.67
CA LEU A 93 -2.57 -14.10 2.83
C LEU A 93 -2.84 -15.07 3.99
N ILE A 94 -3.46 -16.22 3.71
CA ILE A 94 -3.78 -17.22 4.73
C ILE A 94 -2.50 -17.78 5.36
N LEU A 95 -1.46 -18.05 4.56
CA LEU A 95 -0.18 -18.52 5.07
C LEU A 95 0.51 -17.47 5.94
N GLN A 96 0.47 -16.20 5.54
CA GLN A 96 1.02 -15.12 6.34
C GLN A 96 0.30 -14.99 7.69
N ILE A 97 -1.05 -15.01 7.68
CA ILE A 97 -1.86 -14.96 8.91
C ILE A 97 -1.57 -16.17 9.80
N GLY A 98 -1.59 -17.39 9.24
CA GLY A 98 -1.36 -18.62 9.98
C GLY A 98 0.06 -18.74 10.54
N SER A 99 1.03 -18.07 9.91
CA SER A 99 2.40 -18.03 10.40
C SER A 99 2.60 -17.06 11.58
N LYS A 100 1.58 -16.30 11.99
CA LYS A 100 1.68 -15.41 13.15
C LYS A 100 1.47 -16.18 14.45
N GLY A 101 2.55 -16.37 15.18
CA GLY A 101 2.54 -16.81 16.57
C GLY A 101 2.28 -15.69 17.57
N GLU A 102 2.25 -16.07 18.85
CA GLU A 102 2.08 -15.13 19.96
C GLU A 102 3.11 -13.98 19.89
N LYS A 103 2.62 -12.75 20.09
CA LYS A 103 3.43 -11.51 20.08
C LYS A 103 4.17 -11.28 18.75
N GLY A 104 3.64 -11.80 17.64
CA GLY A 104 4.18 -11.58 16.29
C GLY A 104 5.38 -12.46 15.93
N LYS A 105 5.69 -13.49 16.72
CA LYS A 105 6.73 -14.45 16.35
C LYS A 105 6.27 -15.32 15.20
N LYS A 106 7.06 -15.46 14.13
CA LYS A 106 6.72 -16.35 13.02
C LYS A 106 6.76 -17.83 13.48
N ILE A 107 5.71 -18.58 13.16
CA ILE A 107 5.59 -20.02 13.39
C ILE A 107 5.52 -20.70 12.02
N ASP A 108 6.15 -21.86 11.91
CA ASP A 108 6.04 -22.69 10.72
C ASP A 108 4.68 -23.38 10.66
N ILE A 109 3.98 -23.21 9.54
CA ILE A 109 2.73 -23.92 9.27
C ILE A 109 3.10 -25.35 8.83
N PRO A 110 2.50 -26.40 9.42
CA PRO A 110 2.72 -27.78 8.99
C PRO A 110 2.45 -27.96 7.50
N LYS A 111 3.37 -28.62 6.80
CA LYS A 111 3.30 -28.80 5.35
C LYS A 111 2.00 -29.49 4.91
N GLU A 112 1.51 -30.46 5.69
CA GLU A 112 0.27 -31.17 5.38
C GLU A 112 -0.94 -30.23 5.35
N HIS A 113 -0.94 -29.18 6.19
CA HIS A 113 -1.99 -28.18 6.20
C HIS A 113 -1.96 -27.31 4.94
N ILE A 114 -0.75 -26.90 4.52
CA ILE A 114 -0.54 -26.14 3.27
C ILE A 114 -0.99 -26.97 2.07
N ASP A 115 -0.57 -28.23 2.00
CA ASP A 115 -0.90 -29.14 0.90
C ASP A 115 -2.42 -29.40 0.83
N SER A 116 -3.07 -29.61 1.99
CA SER A 116 -4.53 -29.76 2.06
C SER A 116 -5.27 -28.52 1.59
N MET A 117 -4.81 -27.33 1.98
CA MET A 117 -5.40 -26.06 1.54
C MET A 117 -5.28 -25.89 0.01
N LYS A 118 -4.10 -26.17 -0.55
CA LYS A 118 -3.87 -26.08 -2.00
C LYS A 118 -4.76 -27.03 -2.78
N GLU A 119 -4.90 -28.28 -2.33
CA GLU A 119 -5.80 -29.24 -2.97
C GLU A 119 -7.27 -28.81 -2.86
N ASN A 120 -7.72 -28.31 -1.71
CA ASN A 120 -9.08 -27.76 -1.58
C ASN A 120 -9.34 -26.60 -2.54
N LEU A 121 -8.38 -25.69 -2.70
CA LEU A 121 -8.48 -24.56 -3.61
C LEU A 121 -8.52 -25.01 -5.08
N LYS A 122 -7.69 -26.00 -5.43
CA LYS A 122 -7.67 -26.61 -6.77
C LYS A 122 -8.99 -27.29 -7.12
N LEU A 123 -9.67 -27.91 -6.14
CA LEU A 123 -11.01 -28.47 -6.33
C LEU A 123 -12.08 -27.41 -6.62
N LEU A 124 -11.83 -26.13 -6.34
CA LEU A 124 -12.75 -25.06 -6.73
C LEU A 124 -12.73 -24.79 -8.24
N PHE A 125 -11.60 -25.08 -8.91
CA PHE A 125 -11.45 -24.98 -10.37
C PHE A 125 -11.97 -26.25 -11.06
N THR A 126 -13.17 -26.69 -10.67
CA THR A 126 -13.85 -27.80 -11.32
C THR A 126 -14.43 -27.34 -12.65
N LYS A 127 -14.58 -28.25 -13.61
CA LYS A 127 -15.13 -27.88 -14.91
C LYS A 127 -16.60 -27.50 -14.77
N SER A 128 -16.99 -26.32 -15.26
CA SER A 128 -18.40 -25.92 -15.35
C SER A 128 -18.90 -25.95 -16.79
N ASP A 129 -20.22 -25.95 -16.96
CA ASP A 129 -20.86 -25.90 -18.27
C ASP A 129 -20.64 -24.52 -18.91
N GLY A 130 -19.60 -24.42 -19.74
CA GLY A 130 -19.32 -23.23 -20.54
C GLY A 130 -18.17 -22.36 -20.05
N PHE A 131 -17.72 -22.50 -18.79
CA PHE A 131 -16.54 -21.82 -18.26
C PHE A 131 -15.52 -22.84 -17.75
N ASN A 132 -14.48 -23.09 -18.55
CA ASN A 132 -13.44 -24.04 -18.20
C ASN A 132 -12.15 -23.29 -17.86
N CYS A 133 -11.78 -23.27 -16.60
CA CYS A 133 -10.55 -22.65 -16.13
C CYS A 133 -9.67 -23.69 -15.43
N VAL A 134 -8.40 -23.76 -15.84
CA VAL A 134 -7.42 -24.63 -15.20
C VAL A 134 -6.71 -23.84 -14.10
N ARG A 135 -6.60 -24.43 -12.92
CA ARG A 135 -5.75 -23.91 -11.84
C ARG A 135 -4.28 -23.99 -12.25
N VAL A 136 -3.59 -22.86 -12.22
CA VAL A 136 -2.15 -22.70 -12.43
C VAL A 136 -1.56 -22.12 -11.16
N GLU A 137 -1.03 -22.99 -10.30
CA GLU A 137 -0.45 -22.60 -9.01
C GLU A 137 0.86 -21.83 -9.19
N ASN A 138 0.94 -20.63 -8.59
CA ASN A 138 2.17 -19.86 -8.49
C ASN A 138 2.37 -19.42 -7.04
N GLU A 139 3.62 -19.12 -6.70
CA GLU A 139 3.90 -18.31 -5.51
C GLU A 139 3.42 -16.88 -5.77
N TYR A 140 2.77 -16.26 -4.78
CA TYR A 140 2.40 -14.87 -4.88
C TYR A 140 3.66 -14.00 -4.75
N THR A 141 3.94 -13.21 -5.77
CA THR A 141 5.08 -12.31 -5.81
C THR A 141 4.68 -10.96 -6.38
N THR A 142 5.52 -9.94 -6.18
CA THR A 142 5.37 -8.64 -6.85
C THR A 142 5.18 -8.80 -8.35
N GLN A 143 5.95 -9.69 -8.99
CA GLN A 143 5.88 -9.86 -10.43
C GLN A 143 4.51 -10.41 -10.86
N LEU A 144 3.90 -11.30 -10.06
CA LEU A 144 2.54 -11.78 -10.31
C LEU A 144 1.50 -10.65 -10.20
N TYR A 145 1.63 -9.76 -9.21
CA TYR A 145 0.82 -8.55 -9.08
C TYR A 145 0.97 -7.60 -10.28
N ILE A 146 2.21 -7.34 -10.70
CA ILE A 146 2.50 -6.52 -11.89
C ILE A 146 1.87 -7.15 -13.15
N ARG A 147 1.96 -8.48 -13.30
CA ARG A 147 1.35 -9.20 -14.43
C ARG A 147 -0.18 -9.07 -14.43
N LYS A 148 -0.83 -9.14 -13.26
CA LYS A 148 -2.28 -8.88 -13.12
C LYS A 148 -2.64 -7.47 -13.59
N ARG A 149 -1.92 -6.44 -13.13
CA ARG A 149 -2.14 -5.04 -13.55
C ARG A 149 -1.98 -4.86 -15.06
N LEU A 150 -1.00 -5.52 -15.68
CA LEU A 150 -0.82 -5.50 -17.13
C LEU A 150 -2.04 -6.11 -17.84
N ASP A 151 -2.53 -7.25 -17.35
CA ASP A 151 -3.71 -7.91 -17.92
C ASP A 151 -4.97 -7.04 -17.82
N ASP A 152 -5.18 -6.38 -16.68
CA ASP A 152 -6.28 -5.44 -16.45
C ASP A 152 -6.21 -4.22 -17.37
N PHE A 153 -5.01 -3.64 -17.50
CA PHE A 153 -4.77 -2.56 -18.44
C PHE A 153 -5.16 -2.97 -19.87
N CYS A 154 -4.74 -4.17 -20.31
CA CYS A 154 -5.05 -4.65 -21.64
C CYS A 154 -6.54 -4.91 -21.87
N GLU A 155 -7.24 -5.48 -20.88
CA GLU A 155 -8.69 -5.64 -20.90
C GLU A 155 -9.38 -4.28 -21.09
N ASN A 156 -9.03 -3.32 -20.24
CA ASN A 156 -9.60 -1.97 -20.25
C ASN A 156 -9.31 -1.25 -21.57
N LYS A 157 -8.06 -1.27 -22.03
CA LYS A 157 -7.66 -0.68 -23.32
C LYS A 157 -8.47 -1.27 -24.47
N ASN A 158 -8.60 -2.61 -24.52
CA ASN A 158 -9.33 -3.28 -25.58
C ASN A 158 -10.83 -2.92 -25.55
N HIS A 159 -11.42 -2.81 -24.36
CA HIS A 159 -12.79 -2.35 -24.20
C HIS A 159 -12.98 -0.90 -24.70
N LEU A 160 -12.10 0.01 -24.28
CA LEU A 160 -12.12 1.41 -24.71
C LEU A 160 -11.95 1.54 -26.24
N ILE A 161 -11.07 0.75 -26.85
CA ILE A 161 -10.92 0.71 -28.32
C ILE A 161 -12.20 0.20 -29.00
N LYS A 162 -12.88 -0.82 -28.45
CA LYS A 162 -14.19 -1.26 -28.96
C LYS A 162 -15.22 -0.11 -28.90
N CYS A 163 -15.16 0.74 -27.89
CA CYS A 163 -16.04 1.90 -27.72
C CYS A 163 -15.75 3.07 -28.67
N LEU A 164 -14.51 3.22 -29.18
CA LEU A 164 -14.15 4.27 -30.15
C LEU A 164 -15.03 4.30 -31.40
N ASN A 165 -15.48 3.12 -31.85
CA ASN A 165 -16.34 2.99 -33.02
C ASN A 165 -17.67 3.75 -32.86
N LYS A 166 -18.05 4.10 -31.63
CA LYS A 166 -19.28 4.84 -31.30
C LYS A 166 -19.05 6.35 -31.12
N ASN A 167 -17.84 6.81 -30.76
CA ASN A 167 -17.56 8.22 -30.50
C ASN A 167 -16.08 8.61 -30.78
N LYS A 168 -15.78 9.10 -32.00
CA LYS A 168 -14.42 9.47 -32.43
C LYS A 168 -13.78 10.59 -31.59
N GLY A 169 -14.56 11.35 -30.82
CA GLY A 169 -14.05 12.41 -29.92
C GLY A 169 -13.27 11.89 -28.71
N GLN A 170 -13.29 10.58 -28.43
CA GLN A 170 -12.70 9.99 -27.22
C GLN A 170 -11.21 9.64 -27.33
N CYS A 171 -10.60 9.78 -28.51
CA CYS A 171 -9.18 9.40 -28.71
C CYS A 171 -8.22 10.08 -27.76
N LYS A 172 -8.42 11.37 -27.48
CA LYS A 172 -7.61 12.11 -26.50
C LYS A 172 -7.67 11.48 -25.11
N ASN A 173 -8.85 11.01 -24.68
CA ASN A 173 -9.05 10.41 -23.37
C ASN A 173 -8.41 9.03 -23.28
N ILE A 174 -8.51 8.22 -24.34
CA ILE A 174 -7.87 6.90 -24.40
C ILE A 174 -6.35 7.02 -24.44
N THR A 175 -5.82 7.93 -25.26
CA THR A 175 -4.38 8.20 -25.31
C THR A 175 -3.87 8.68 -23.94
N LYS A 176 -4.65 9.53 -23.25
CA LYS A 176 -4.33 9.92 -21.87
C LYS A 176 -4.31 8.71 -20.93
N PHE A 177 -5.34 7.87 -20.93
CA PHE A 177 -5.41 6.64 -20.13
C PHE A 177 -4.19 5.74 -20.36
N ILE A 178 -3.83 5.49 -21.62
CA ILE A 178 -2.68 4.66 -21.98
C ILE A 178 -1.37 5.27 -21.44
N ASN A 179 -1.16 6.57 -21.62
CA ASN A 179 0.03 7.26 -21.15
C ASN A 179 0.13 7.29 -19.62
N ASP A 180 -1.00 7.48 -18.93
CA ASP A 180 -1.05 7.49 -17.47
C ASP A 180 -0.73 6.10 -16.91
N LYS A 181 -1.31 5.03 -17.48
CA LYS A 181 -0.97 3.65 -17.08
C LYS A 181 0.46 3.26 -17.45
N TYR A 182 0.98 3.72 -18.59
CA TYR A 182 2.38 3.51 -18.97
C TYR A 182 3.35 4.05 -17.90
N LYS A 183 3.12 5.28 -17.41
CA LYS A 183 3.96 5.90 -16.37
C LYS A 183 3.89 5.17 -15.02
N ILE A 184 2.78 4.48 -14.73
CA ILE A 184 2.68 3.65 -13.53
C ILE A 184 3.63 2.46 -13.62
N PHE A 185 3.71 1.80 -14.78
CA PHE A 185 4.62 0.66 -14.97
C PHE A 185 6.08 1.10 -15.12
N PHE A 186 6.33 2.20 -15.84
CA PHE A 186 7.66 2.67 -16.20
C PHE A 186 7.85 4.11 -15.70
N ASN A 187 8.50 4.23 -14.54
CA ASN A 187 8.95 5.50 -13.99
C ASN A 187 10.33 5.34 -13.36
N ASP A 188 10.93 6.46 -12.93
CA ASP A 188 12.29 6.48 -12.39
C ASP A 188 12.44 5.76 -11.03
N LYS A 189 11.33 5.36 -10.39
CA LYS A 189 11.31 4.73 -9.07
C LYS A 189 11.03 3.23 -9.11
N SER A 190 10.42 2.72 -10.19
CA SER A 190 10.05 1.30 -10.30
C SER A 190 10.95 0.57 -11.28
N CYS A 191 11.31 -0.67 -10.93
CA CYS A 191 12.03 -1.55 -11.84
C CYS A 191 11.33 -2.89 -11.98
N ILE A 192 11.00 -3.25 -13.23
CA ILE A 192 10.31 -4.51 -13.52
C ILE A 192 11.36 -5.57 -13.88
N THR A 193 11.54 -6.55 -13.01
CA THR A 193 12.37 -7.72 -13.28
C THR A 193 11.52 -8.91 -13.71
N ASP A 194 11.92 -9.56 -14.80
CA ASP A 194 11.30 -10.79 -15.25
C ASP A 194 11.91 -12.02 -14.54
N PRO A 195 11.11 -12.83 -13.81
CA PRO A 195 11.62 -14.02 -13.15
C PRO A 195 11.95 -15.16 -14.12
N ASN A 196 11.42 -15.15 -15.35
CA ASN A 196 11.73 -16.17 -16.37
C ASN A 196 11.75 -15.60 -17.80
N PRO A 197 12.81 -14.86 -18.18
CA PRO A 197 12.92 -14.20 -19.48
C PRO A 197 13.24 -15.14 -20.64
N MET A 198 13.82 -16.31 -20.37
CA MET A 198 14.34 -17.20 -21.43
C MET A 198 13.38 -18.32 -21.84
N GLU A 199 12.50 -18.81 -20.97
CA GLU A 199 11.63 -19.95 -21.32
C GLU A 199 10.17 -19.57 -21.56
N LYS A 200 9.62 -18.65 -20.74
CA LYS A 200 8.17 -18.37 -20.75
C LYS A 200 7.81 -16.91 -21.00
N LYS A 201 8.76 -15.98 -20.87
CA LYS A 201 8.51 -14.52 -20.93
C LYS A 201 7.36 -14.17 -19.97
N PHE A 202 7.64 -14.12 -18.68
CA PHE A 202 6.61 -14.07 -17.64
C PHE A 202 5.59 -12.94 -17.81
N PHE A 203 5.95 -11.81 -18.44
CA PHE A 203 5.03 -10.69 -18.71
C PHE A 203 4.34 -10.74 -20.08
N ASN A 204 4.40 -11.89 -20.77
CA ASN A 204 3.70 -12.11 -22.03
C ASN A 204 2.34 -12.77 -21.74
N ILE A 205 1.24 -12.03 -21.93
CA ILE A 205 -0.11 -12.59 -21.78
C ILE A 205 -0.64 -13.05 -23.13
N ASN A 206 -0.47 -12.21 -24.15
CA ASN A 206 -0.70 -12.53 -25.56
C ASN A 206 0.07 -11.52 -26.45
N GLU A 207 0.00 -11.70 -27.76
CA GLU A 207 0.73 -10.86 -28.75
C GLU A 207 0.45 -9.36 -28.64
N LYS A 208 -0.71 -8.93 -28.14
CA LYS A 208 -1.10 -7.53 -28.00
C LYS A 208 -1.03 -7.01 -26.56
N CYS A 209 -0.64 -7.87 -25.62
CA CYS A 209 -0.60 -7.60 -24.19
C CYS A 209 0.65 -8.20 -23.57
N THR A 210 1.73 -7.42 -23.61
CA THR A 210 3.06 -7.90 -23.26
C THR A 210 4.03 -6.77 -22.99
N PHE A 211 4.93 -6.92 -22.01
CA PHE A 211 6.00 -5.95 -21.82
C PHE A 211 7.20 -6.13 -22.76
N TYR A 212 7.25 -7.18 -23.59
CA TYR A 212 8.31 -7.36 -24.58
C TYR A 212 7.99 -6.71 -25.93
N ASP A 213 6.84 -6.05 -26.03
CA ASP A 213 6.44 -5.18 -27.14
C ASP A 213 5.61 -4.02 -26.56
N ILE A 214 6.33 -3.09 -25.93
CA ILE A 214 5.76 -1.90 -25.31
C ILE A 214 5.03 -1.02 -26.33
N PRO A 215 5.56 -0.76 -27.54
CA PRO A 215 4.86 0.03 -28.54
C PRO A 215 3.50 -0.55 -28.92
N THR A 216 3.39 -1.88 -29.08
CA THR A 216 2.10 -2.52 -29.37
C THR A 216 1.16 -2.51 -28.15
N THR A 217 1.69 -2.75 -26.96
CA THR A 217 0.89 -2.84 -25.75
C THR A 217 0.37 -1.48 -25.29
N PHE A 218 1.16 -0.42 -25.40
CA PHE A 218 0.83 0.95 -24.96
C PHE A 218 0.56 1.89 -26.14
N SER A 219 -0.23 1.42 -27.12
CA SER A 219 -0.71 2.26 -28.21
C SER A 219 -2.19 2.02 -28.53
N CYS A 220 -2.79 2.99 -29.19
CA CYS A 220 -4.12 2.90 -29.81
C CYS A 220 -3.98 3.25 -31.30
N LYS A 221 -4.03 2.23 -32.15
CA LYS A 221 -3.79 2.39 -33.60
C LYS A 221 -4.95 3.11 -34.29
N GLU A 222 -6.14 2.96 -33.73
CA GLU A 222 -7.41 3.50 -34.22
C GLU A 222 -7.48 5.02 -34.05
N CYS A 223 -6.64 5.61 -33.18
CA CYS A 223 -6.72 7.02 -32.83
C CYS A 223 -5.87 7.97 -33.66
N ASN A 224 -5.04 7.48 -34.58
CA ASN A 224 -4.15 8.26 -35.49
C ASN A 224 -3.18 9.27 -34.83
N ASP A 225 -3.45 9.75 -33.61
CA ASP A 225 -2.57 10.55 -32.75
C ASP A 225 -1.63 9.62 -32.00
N TYR A 226 -0.61 9.15 -32.71
CA TYR A 226 0.45 8.31 -32.19
C TYR A 226 1.44 9.14 -31.37
N ASN A 227 1.37 9.03 -30.04
CA ASN A 227 2.56 9.15 -29.21
C ASN A 227 2.90 7.74 -28.70
N VAL A 228 3.52 6.93 -29.55
CA VAL A 228 4.28 5.79 -29.03
C VAL A 228 5.36 6.39 -28.11
N PRO A 229 5.58 5.86 -26.90
CA PRO A 229 6.81 6.10 -26.17
C PRO A 229 7.94 5.52 -27.05
N ASN A 230 8.51 6.33 -27.94
CA ASN A 230 9.33 5.88 -29.08
C ASN A 230 10.62 5.15 -28.69
N ASP A 231 10.96 5.10 -27.41
CA ASP A 231 12.30 4.74 -26.96
C ASP A 231 12.38 3.40 -26.21
N ILE A 232 11.26 2.73 -25.93
CA ILE A 232 11.26 1.46 -25.19
C ILE A 232 10.64 0.35 -26.06
N TYR A 233 11.47 -0.57 -26.54
CA TYR A 233 11.03 -1.73 -27.32
C TYR A 233 10.77 -2.97 -26.44
N THR A 234 11.35 -3.03 -25.25
CA THR A 234 11.25 -4.16 -24.30
C THR A 234 11.30 -3.65 -22.86
N ILE A 235 10.96 -4.50 -21.89
CA ILE A 235 11.19 -4.23 -20.45
C ILE A 235 12.59 -3.64 -20.26
N PRO A 236 12.73 -2.43 -19.70
CA PRO A 236 14.04 -1.85 -19.44
C PRO A 236 14.82 -2.74 -18.48
N HIS A 237 16.09 -3.00 -18.78
CA HIS A 237 16.93 -3.82 -17.92
C HIS A 237 17.19 -3.10 -16.60
N CYS A 238 16.79 -3.73 -15.50
CA CYS A 238 17.17 -3.27 -14.17
C CYS A 238 18.69 -3.35 -13.98
N PRO A 239 19.39 -2.25 -13.66
CA PRO A 239 20.81 -2.31 -13.36
C PRO A 239 21.01 -3.23 -12.14
N ARG A 240 21.77 -4.32 -12.31
CA ARG A 240 22.19 -5.21 -11.23
C ARG A 240 23.08 -4.43 -10.27
N GLY A 241 22.50 -3.76 -9.28
CA GLY A 241 23.29 -2.90 -8.38
C GLY A 241 22.60 -2.48 -7.10
N ASN A 242 21.33 -2.07 -7.13
CA ASN A 242 20.69 -1.45 -5.96
C ASN A 242 19.23 -1.90 -5.80
N VAL A 243 18.97 -3.20 -5.65
CA VAL A 243 17.73 -3.61 -4.95
C VAL A 243 18.10 -3.52 -3.48
N SER A 244 17.82 -2.38 -2.87
CA SER A 244 18.06 -2.22 -1.44
C SER A 244 17.02 -3.07 -0.71
N ILE A 245 17.39 -3.62 0.45
CA ILE A 245 16.46 -4.35 1.33
C ILE A 245 15.23 -3.48 1.70
N PHE A 246 15.33 -2.16 1.55
CA PHE A 246 14.22 -1.23 1.76
C PHE A 246 13.24 -1.18 0.59
N ASP A 247 13.67 -1.46 -0.65
CA ASP A 247 12.77 -1.52 -1.80
C ASP A 247 11.84 -2.73 -1.71
N ASP A 248 12.33 -3.88 -1.23
CA ASP A 248 11.49 -5.07 -1.00
C ASP A 248 10.45 -4.85 0.12
N VAL A 249 10.76 -4.02 1.12
CA VAL A 249 9.86 -3.71 2.25
C VAL A 249 8.81 -2.66 1.85
N ASP A 250 9.21 -1.59 1.16
CA ASP A 250 8.27 -0.59 0.60
C ASP A 250 7.38 -1.22 -0.49
N GLU A 251 7.92 -2.14 -1.32
CA GLU A 251 7.17 -2.84 -2.37
C GLU A 251 6.16 -3.84 -1.78
N TYR A 252 6.47 -4.47 -0.64
CA TYR A 252 5.51 -5.29 0.11
C TYR A 252 4.39 -4.44 0.70
N GLU A 253 4.69 -3.32 1.37
CA GLU A 253 3.66 -2.43 1.94
C GLU A 253 2.77 -1.82 0.84
N HIS A 254 3.35 -1.33 -0.26
CA HIS A 254 2.58 -0.75 -1.37
C HIS A 254 1.65 -1.73 -2.08
N GLN A 255 1.97 -3.02 -2.15
CA GLN A 255 1.09 -4.02 -2.82
C GLN A 255 -0.25 -4.23 -2.11
N TYR A 256 -0.24 -4.22 -0.77
CA TYR A 256 -1.46 -4.32 0.03
C TYR A 256 -2.15 -2.95 0.18
N VAL A 257 -1.38 -1.86 0.14
CA VAL A 257 -1.89 -0.48 0.29
C VAL A 257 -2.52 0.08 -1.00
N ASP A 258 -2.00 -0.23 -2.20
CA ASP A 258 -2.57 0.26 -3.50
C ASP A 258 -3.99 -0.30 -3.75
N ARG A 259 -4.33 -1.48 -3.18
CA ARG A 259 -5.71 -2.02 -3.23
C ARG A 259 -6.65 -1.35 -2.22
N THR A 260 -6.12 -0.84 -1.12
CA THR A 260 -6.90 -0.03 -0.17
C THR A 260 -6.76 1.44 -0.59
N SER A 261 -7.43 1.83 -1.69
CA SER A 261 -7.38 3.18 -2.30
C SER A 261 -7.73 4.37 -1.36
N SER A 262 -8.12 4.08 -0.12
CA SER A 262 -8.32 5.03 0.96
C SER A 262 -7.06 5.29 1.80
N VAL A 263 -6.13 4.34 1.87
CA VAL A 263 -4.99 4.37 2.79
C VAL A 263 -3.89 5.31 2.31
N GLU A 264 -3.57 5.39 1.01
CA GLU A 264 -2.56 6.35 0.51
C GLU A 264 -2.97 7.81 0.80
N LYS A 265 -4.24 8.15 0.59
CA LYS A 265 -4.78 9.48 0.94
C LYS A 265 -4.79 9.72 2.45
N ILE A 266 -5.07 8.69 3.25
CA ILE A 266 -5.05 8.79 4.72
C ILE A 266 -3.61 8.94 5.23
N ILE A 267 -2.64 8.18 4.71
CA ILE A 267 -1.23 8.27 5.10
C ILE A 267 -0.68 9.64 4.72
N GLU A 268 -0.92 10.12 3.50
CA GLU A 268 -0.47 11.45 3.08
C GLU A 268 -1.08 12.52 4.00
N TYR A 269 -2.37 12.44 4.31
CA TYR A 269 -3.04 13.39 5.20
C TYR A 269 -2.55 13.32 6.65
N VAL A 270 -2.33 12.12 7.21
CA VAL A 270 -1.84 11.90 8.57
C VAL A 270 -0.39 12.37 8.69
N VAL A 271 0.45 12.05 7.71
CA VAL A 271 1.85 12.49 7.66
C VAL A 271 1.94 14.01 7.57
N TYR A 272 1.17 14.64 6.67
CA TYR A 272 1.10 16.11 6.59
C TYR A 272 0.59 16.74 7.88
N THR A 273 -0.41 16.15 8.54
CA THR A 273 -0.98 16.67 9.81
C THR A 273 0.02 16.54 10.96
N CYS A 274 0.74 15.42 11.05
CA CYS A 274 1.76 15.20 12.08
C CYS A 274 2.97 16.14 11.89
N PHE A 275 3.46 16.30 10.65
CA PHE A 275 4.60 17.19 10.36
C PHE A 275 4.24 18.67 10.52
N THR A 276 3.02 19.07 10.19
CA THR A 276 2.56 20.46 10.46
C THR A 276 2.44 20.73 11.96
N LEU A 277 1.89 19.80 12.75
CA LEU A 277 1.83 19.94 14.21
C LEU A 277 3.22 19.96 14.88
N LEU A 278 4.15 19.12 14.40
CA LEU A 278 5.56 19.11 14.84
C LEU A 278 6.28 20.40 14.46
N GLY A 279 6.07 20.89 13.23
CA GLY A 279 6.64 22.16 12.77
C GLY A 279 6.13 23.34 13.58
N ILE A 280 4.83 23.38 13.87
CA ILE A 280 4.20 24.41 14.70
C ILE A 280 4.74 24.37 16.14
N THR A 281 4.84 23.19 16.75
CA THR A 281 5.40 23.05 18.12
C THR A 281 6.86 23.45 18.19
N LEU A 282 7.70 23.04 17.22
CA LEU A 282 9.10 23.46 17.15
C LEU A 282 9.23 24.97 16.92
N PHE A 283 8.39 25.55 16.06
CA PHE A 283 8.35 27.00 15.82
C PHE A 283 7.98 27.77 17.09
N PHE A 284 6.99 27.31 17.87
CA PHE A 284 6.66 27.91 19.16
C PHE A 284 7.77 27.78 20.20
N LEU A 285 8.49 26.66 20.23
CA LEU A 285 9.66 26.48 21.12
C LEU A 285 10.81 27.43 20.74
N ILE A 286 11.04 27.63 19.45
CA ILE A 286 12.04 28.57 18.94
C ILE A 286 11.63 30.01 19.24
N ILE A 287 10.36 30.39 19.00
CA ILE A 287 9.83 31.71 19.37
C ILE A 287 9.94 31.96 20.88
N ARG A 288 9.63 30.96 21.71
CA ARG A 288 9.75 31.07 23.17
C ARG A 288 11.20 31.31 23.61
N LYS A 289 12.17 30.80 22.85
CA LYS A 289 13.61 30.98 23.12
C LYS A 289 14.14 32.31 22.59
N ILE A 290 13.61 32.81 21.47
CA ILE A 290 14.12 34.02 20.79
C ILE A 290 13.40 35.29 21.25
N ILE A 291 12.12 35.22 21.65
CA ILE A 291 11.37 36.39 22.11
C ILE A 291 11.32 36.41 23.65
N PRO A 292 11.94 37.40 24.33
CA PRO A 292 11.94 37.51 25.79
C PRO A 292 10.61 38.08 26.32
N LEU A 293 9.46 37.61 25.82
CA LEU A 293 8.13 38.06 26.25
C LEU A 293 7.76 37.54 27.65
N GLY A 294 8.44 36.51 28.16
CA GLY A 294 8.24 36.02 29.53
C GLY A 294 8.68 37.01 30.61
N ASN A 295 9.75 37.78 30.37
CA ASN A 295 10.26 38.76 31.34
C ASN A 295 9.43 40.05 31.39
N PHE A 296 8.66 40.35 30.33
CA PHE A 296 7.86 41.57 30.27
C PHE A 296 6.52 41.44 31.02
N LEU A 297 5.89 40.26 30.97
CA LEU A 297 4.64 39.99 31.70
C LEU A 297 4.87 39.85 33.21
N CYS A 298 5.96 39.20 33.65
CA CYS A 298 6.30 39.12 35.07
C CYS A 298 6.66 40.49 35.69
N ASN A 299 7.32 41.38 34.93
CA ASN A 299 7.66 42.71 35.44
C ASN A 299 6.44 43.64 35.63
N LYS A 300 5.37 43.47 34.83
CA LYS A 300 4.11 44.22 35.03
C LYS A 300 3.35 43.75 36.28
N ILE A 301 3.36 42.45 36.55
CA ILE A 301 2.71 41.88 37.75
C ILE A 301 3.46 42.29 39.03
N ILE A 302 4.80 42.32 38.99
CA ILE A 302 5.62 42.75 40.16
C ILE A 302 5.51 44.26 40.42
N LYS A 303 5.42 45.11 39.38
CA LYS A 303 5.21 46.56 39.56
C LYS A 303 3.85 46.90 40.18
N HIS A 304 2.77 46.19 39.83
CA HIS A 304 1.47 46.40 40.46
C HIS A 304 1.39 45.92 41.92
N LYS A 305 2.21 44.94 42.32
CA LYS A 305 2.26 44.45 43.70
C LYS A 305 3.07 45.35 44.65
N LYS A 306 4.09 46.07 44.14
CA LYS A 306 4.89 47.02 44.93
C LYS A 306 4.17 48.33 45.28
N ILE A 307 3.26 48.80 44.43
CA ILE A 307 2.54 50.07 44.65
C ILE A 307 1.41 49.93 45.68
N LYS A 308 0.90 48.71 45.93
CA LYS A 308 -0.17 48.45 46.93
C LYS A 308 0.32 48.25 48.36
N ASN A 309 1.63 48.12 48.60
CA ASN A 309 2.19 47.76 49.92
C ASN A 309 3.07 48.85 50.57
N MET A 310 3.05 50.09 50.09
CA MET A 310 3.67 51.21 50.82
C MET A 310 2.60 51.93 51.65
N ASN A 311 2.49 51.54 52.92
CA ASN A 311 1.94 52.40 53.97
C ASN A 311 3.13 53.06 54.72
N PRO A 312 3.02 54.33 55.14
CA PRO A 312 4.14 55.17 55.50
C PRO A 312 4.45 55.01 56.99
N TYR A 313 5.65 54.55 57.33
CA TYR A 313 6.27 54.91 58.60
C TYR A 313 7.78 54.84 58.41
N ILE A 314 8.35 56.00 58.08
CA ILE A 314 9.74 56.33 58.36
C ILE A 314 9.78 56.69 59.85
N SER A 315 10.57 55.96 60.62
CA SER A 315 11.08 56.29 61.96
C SER A 315 11.90 55.06 62.38
N GLU A 316 13.20 55.04 62.62
CA GLU A 316 14.19 56.06 62.95
C GLU A 316 15.57 55.38 62.84
N MET A 317 16.54 56.15 62.32
CA MET A 317 17.96 56.20 62.68
C MET A 317 18.93 55.00 62.49
N PRO A 318 20.24 55.30 62.34
CA PRO A 318 21.21 54.52 61.56
C PRO A 318 22.40 54.03 62.43
N GLU A 319 23.54 53.75 61.75
CA GLU A 319 24.88 53.42 62.28
C GLU A 319 25.13 51.92 62.43
N ASN A 320 26.28 51.32 62.11
CA ASN A 320 27.55 51.66 61.46
C ASN A 320 28.31 50.31 61.34
N LEU A 321 29.52 50.33 60.77
CA LEU A 321 30.57 49.29 60.81
C LEU A 321 30.42 48.15 59.78
N SER A 322 31.17 48.16 58.67
CA SER A 322 32.62 47.95 58.47
C SER A 322 33.02 46.48 58.31
N TYR A 323 33.58 46.18 57.12
CA TYR A 323 34.68 45.24 56.82
C TYR A 323 34.52 43.75 57.16
N TYR A 324 34.59 42.86 56.15
CA TYR A 324 35.74 41.97 55.90
C TYR A 324 35.49 41.02 54.70
N GLU A 325 36.42 41.01 53.75
CA GLU A 325 36.65 39.99 52.72
C GLU A 325 37.44 38.80 53.32
N ILE A 326 37.36 37.60 52.73
CA ILE A 326 38.48 36.64 52.51
C ILE A 326 38.07 35.50 51.53
N GLN A 327 39.06 35.07 50.75
CA GLN A 327 39.06 34.16 49.59
C GLN A 327 39.11 32.63 49.90
N GLN A 328 38.73 31.87 48.87
CA GLN A 328 39.13 30.52 48.37
C GLN A 328 40.02 29.57 49.19
N THR A 329 39.72 28.25 49.12
CA THR A 329 40.71 27.18 48.78
C THR A 329 40.04 25.88 48.29
N GLU A 330 40.82 25.11 47.53
CA GLU A 330 40.52 23.95 46.69
C GLU A 330 40.53 22.56 47.41
N ASN A 331 40.05 21.52 46.68
CA ASN A 331 40.76 20.27 46.33
C ASN A 331 40.45 18.88 46.98
N PHE A 332 40.30 17.87 46.08
CA PHE A 332 40.40 16.39 46.14
C PHE A 332 39.31 15.52 46.84
N LYS A 333 38.95 14.26 46.46
CA LYS A 333 38.98 13.39 45.25
C LYS A 333 38.41 11.99 45.62
N TYR A 334 37.42 11.50 44.85
CA TYR A 334 36.83 10.13 44.64
C TYR A 334 36.74 9.06 45.75
N SER A 335 35.57 8.40 45.88
CA SER A 335 35.32 7.00 45.42
C SER A 335 33.90 6.47 45.82
N ILE A 336 33.33 5.63 44.95
CA ILE A 336 31.98 4.99 45.03
C ILE A 336 32.14 3.56 45.58
N PRO A 337 31.18 3.01 46.37
CA PRO A 337 31.06 1.56 46.56
C PRO A 337 29.74 0.96 46.01
N TYR A 338 29.87 -0.23 45.40
CA TYR A 338 28.82 -1.18 45.04
C TYR A 338 28.65 -2.21 46.17
N ASP A 339 27.42 -2.60 46.50
CA ASP A 339 27.11 -3.71 47.42
C ASP A 339 26.59 -4.95 46.67
N GLN A 340 27.12 -6.13 47.01
CA GLN A 340 26.47 -7.42 46.76
C GLN A 340 26.68 -8.42 47.91
N ILE A 341 25.54 -8.95 48.38
CA ILE A 341 25.23 -10.35 48.71
C ILE A 341 25.97 -11.01 49.89
N LYS A 342 25.19 -11.41 50.90
CA LYS A 342 25.55 -12.38 51.94
C LYS A 342 24.62 -13.59 51.83
N ASN A 343 25.21 -14.77 51.56
CA ASN A 343 24.62 -16.08 51.86
C ASN A 343 24.83 -16.41 53.34
N ASN A 344 23.89 -17.13 53.95
CA ASN A 344 24.13 -17.89 55.18
C ASN A 344 23.44 -19.26 55.11
N ARG A 345 24.10 -20.21 55.79
CA ARG A 345 23.73 -21.62 56.03
C ARG A 345 22.35 -21.81 56.65
#